data_AF-A0A0D3HXR3-F1
#
_entry.id   AF-A0A0D3HXR3-F1
#
_cell.length_a   1.000
_cell.length_b   1.000
_cell.length_c   1.000
_cell.angle_alpha   90.00
_cell.angle_beta   90.00
_cell.angle_gamma   90.00
#
_symmetry.space_group_name_H-M   'P 1'
#
loop_
_entity.id
_entity.type
_entity.pdbx_description
1 polymer ?
#
loop_
_entity_poly.entity_id
_entity_poly.type
_entity_poly.pdbx_seq_one_letter_code
_entity_poly.pdbx_strand_id
1 'polypeptide(L)'
;MPSSSRPGYSSYRIAAPAVAAPKSAPPSAGPSTLDTAFRLWCLHEALKLLHEPTWSPWVLACGVAVAAAAVAPRQPLVALALTLRLCDTAMLMPFCWDSFYWCFQIDGGLLLLLLCAASADRDAVARSWAEICRLQLSLFYASAAWWKLNTSFLDPRTSCAPMFFLTLLPTLGYTPSPAVALGVRNLAPAATIGGEACIGLLLAAASNRLRRLGVCLALLLHLGISLTPSPNNATPFSLAMAARLLAPALTALLRHAAERRRTALLAAAAAAAATGIQCLRALSFDSRGGRLGRGVADWWVAAFALYAFVLPALGLQDQGAPNMYSNLQMHGRGNHLVAPTDVIGSLPLLAPLFETARVEASSSEHINGVCPGDATPAERACIYPGEITHLMAPHEVALLRSVGHTGRMFNPMKNRILGTEGEAPFSRYTLPALELRRVLAEARAKGEAFSLTYTHLTGDGDEAWRRDAAGRTVYLSEDGRGGRRCVVRGGAWCSGVLGTLRRSCACGEGEIAMQPPPGWLARKFLLQQPYPVLDWDELVCFGP
;
A
#
# COMPACT_ATOMS: atom_id res chain seq x y z
N MET A 1 -93.59 60.73 -15.31
CA MET A 1 -92.25 61.25 -15.69
C MET A 1 -91.42 61.46 -14.43
N PRO A 2 -90.10 61.24 -14.47
CA PRO A 2 -89.43 60.19 -13.69
C PRO A 2 -89.01 60.59 -12.27
N SER A 3 -88.94 59.57 -11.41
CA SER A 3 -88.63 59.59 -9.98
C SER A 3 -87.14 59.43 -9.69
N SER A 4 -86.69 60.22 -8.71
CA SER A 4 -85.41 60.15 -8.01
C SER A 4 -85.12 58.81 -7.31
N SER A 5 -83.85 58.41 -7.19
CA SER A 5 -83.28 57.96 -5.90
C SER A 5 -81.75 57.86 -5.92
N ARG A 6 -81.18 58.10 -4.73
CA ARG A 6 -79.77 58.23 -4.33
C ARG A 6 -79.06 56.86 -4.17
N PRO A 7 -77.71 56.84 -4.08
CA PRO A 7 -76.93 55.61 -3.96
C PRO A 7 -76.98 55.02 -2.54
N GLY A 8 -77.13 53.70 -2.45
CA GLY A 8 -77.12 52.91 -1.22
C GLY A 8 -75.71 52.45 -0.83
N TYR A 9 -75.45 52.50 0.47
CA TYR A 9 -74.30 51.91 1.16
C TYR A 9 -74.24 50.39 0.96
N SER A 10 -73.08 49.87 0.55
CA SER A 10 -72.79 48.43 0.57
C SER A 10 -71.93 48.08 1.78
N SER A 11 -72.34 47.02 2.47
CA SER A 11 -71.88 46.53 3.76
C SER A 11 -70.54 45.79 3.67
N TYR A 12 -69.62 46.12 4.58
CA TYR A 12 -68.41 45.35 4.86
C TYR A 12 -68.78 43.97 5.42
N ARG A 13 -68.41 42.89 4.71
CA ARG A 13 -68.32 41.54 5.29
C ARG A 13 -66.87 41.24 5.65
N ILE A 14 -66.62 41.08 6.94
CA ILE A 14 -65.35 40.57 7.49
C ILE A 14 -65.30 39.07 7.21
N ALA A 15 -64.38 38.64 6.34
CA ALA A 15 -64.09 37.23 6.10
C ALA A 15 -63.19 36.68 7.22
N ALA A 16 -63.60 35.58 7.83
CA ALA A 16 -62.79 34.86 8.82
C ALA A 16 -61.52 34.27 8.15
N PRO A 17 -60.37 34.23 8.85
CA PRO A 17 -59.13 33.70 8.29
C PRO A 17 -59.23 32.17 8.12
N ALA A 18 -58.94 31.70 6.91
CA ALA A 18 -58.84 30.27 6.62
C ALA A 18 -57.67 29.67 7.41
N VAL A 19 -57.97 28.72 8.29
CA VAL A 19 -56.97 27.91 8.99
C VAL A 19 -56.28 27.01 7.95
N ALA A 20 -55.04 27.33 7.62
CA ALA A 20 -54.21 26.54 6.71
C ALA A 20 -53.98 25.15 7.30
N ALA A 21 -54.37 24.12 6.56
CA ALA A 21 -54.04 22.74 6.90
C ALA A 21 -52.51 22.58 7.04
N PRO A 22 -52.01 21.86 8.06
CA PRO A 22 -50.58 21.65 8.25
C PRO A 22 -49.99 20.98 7.00
N LYS A 23 -49.02 21.64 6.37
CA LYS A 23 -48.21 21.05 5.29
C LYS A 23 -47.65 19.72 5.81
N SER A 24 -48.03 18.62 5.19
CA SER A 24 -47.46 17.30 5.45
C SER A 24 -45.94 17.41 5.47
N ALA A 25 -45.31 17.00 6.56
CA ALA A 25 -43.85 16.98 6.66
C ALA A 25 -43.29 16.22 5.44
N PRO A 26 -42.25 16.76 4.77
CA PRO A 26 -41.64 16.07 3.64
C PRO A 26 -41.24 14.65 4.08
N PRO A 27 -41.44 13.63 3.22
CA PRO A 27 -41.06 12.26 3.55
C PRO A 27 -39.62 12.26 4.05
N SER A 28 -39.37 11.61 5.20
CA SER A 28 -38.07 11.59 5.84
C SER A 28 -37.01 11.20 4.80
N ALA A 29 -36.19 12.17 4.43
CA ALA A 29 -35.13 11.96 3.46
C ALA A 29 -34.26 10.83 4.01
N GLY A 30 -34.13 9.75 3.24
CA GLY A 30 -33.23 8.66 3.59
C GLY A 30 -31.79 9.16 3.79
N PRO A 31 -30.91 8.34 4.37
CA PRO A 31 -29.51 8.71 4.54
C PRO A 31 -28.91 9.15 3.20
N SER A 32 -28.14 10.24 3.22
CA SER A 32 -27.51 10.77 2.01
C SER A 32 -26.48 9.78 1.47
N THR A 33 -26.12 9.94 0.20
CA THR A 33 -25.10 9.09 -0.45
C THR A 33 -23.77 9.14 0.29
N LEU A 34 -23.41 10.34 0.74
CA LEU A 34 -22.22 10.55 1.53
C LEU A 34 -22.28 9.85 2.90
N ASP A 35 -23.44 9.77 3.55
CA ASP A 35 -23.59 9.12 4.86
C ASP A 35 -23.32 7.62 4.81
N THR A 36 -23.81 6.95 3.77
CA THR A 36 -23.53 5.53 3.54
C THR A 36 -22.03 5.30 3.34
N ALA A 37 -21.43 6.09 2.46
CA ALA A 37 -20.03 5.94 2.12
C ALA A 37 -19.13 6.16 3.35
N PHE A 38 -19.49 7.13 4.21
CA PHE A 38 -18.83 7.35 5.50
C PHE A 38 -19.03 6.21 6.48
N ARG A 39 -20.23 5.65 6.59
CA ARG A 39 -20.48 4.50 7.47
C ARG A 39 -19.66 3.27 7.05
N LEU A 40 -19.49 3.03 5.76
CA LEU A 40 -18.65 1.94 5.26
C LEU A 40 -17.16 2.18 5.55
N TRP A 41 -16.70 3.41 5.30
CA TRP A 41 -15.34 3.78 5.67
C TRP A 41 -15.11 3.62 7.18
N CYS A 42 -16.04 4.10 8.01
CA CYS A 42 -15.96 3.95 9.46
C CYS A 42 -16.00 2.48 9.90
N LEU A 43 -16.83 1.64 9.27
CA LEU A 43 -16.90 0.21 9.55
C LEU A 43 -15.55 -0.46 9.24
N HIS A 44 -14.95 -0.15 8.09
CA HIS A 44 -13.65 -0.67 7.72
C HIS A 44 -12.55 -0.21 8.70
N GLU A 45 -12.51 1.07 9.07
CA GLU A 45 -11.53 1.56 10.04
C GLU A 45 -11.77 1.01 11.45
N ALA A 46 -13.02 0.79 11.85
CA ALA A 46 -13.34 0.11 13.10
C ALA A 46 -12.85 -1.35 13.10
N LEU A 47 -13.03 -2.08 11.98
CA LEU A 47 -12.53 -3.43 11.84
C LEU A 47 -11.01 -3.50 11.94
N LYS A 48 -10.28 -2.52 11.37
CA LYS A 48 -8.82 -2.42 11.54
C LYS A 48 -8.44 -2.24 13.01
N LEU A 49 -9.08 -1.28 13.70
CA LEU A 49 -8.79 -1.00 15.11
C LEU A 49 -9.10 -2.19 16.03
N LEU A 50 -10.09 -3.01 15.68
CA LEU A 50 -10.39 -4.25 16.42
C LEU A 50 -9.30 -5.32 16.31
N HIS A 51 -8.49 -5.27 15.25
CA HIS A 51 -7.35 -6.19 15.06
C HIS A 51 -6.05 -5.64 15.62
N GLU A 52 -6.05 -4.41 16.18
CA GLU A 52 -4.88 -3.87 16.86
C GLU A 52 -4.66 -4.60 18.20
N PRO A 53 -3.49 -5.21 18.41
CA PRO A 53 -3.22 -5.96 19.62
C PRO A 53 -3.06 -5.06 20.85
N THR A 54 -2.85 -3.76 20.66
CA THR A 54 -2.63 -2.80 21.75
C THR A 54 -3.48 -1.54 21.60
N TRP A 55 -4.19 -1.17 22.68
CA TRP A 55 -5.07 0.00 22.74
C TRP A 55 -4.36 1.13 23.48
N SER A 56 -3.49 1.86 22.77
CA SER A 56 -2.94 3.10 23.30
C SER A 56 -4.05 4.17 23.44
N PRO A 57 -3.86 5.21 24.27
CA PRO A 57 -4.80 6.32 24.35
C PRO A 57 -5.10 6.97 22.98
N TRP A 58 -4.11 6.97 22.09
CA TRP A 58 -4.24 7.46 20.71
C TRP A 58 -5.14 6.56 19.85
N VAL A 59 -4.94 5.23 19.90
CA VAL A 59 -5.79 4.25 19.20
C VAL A 59 -7.23 4.35 19.69
N LEU A 60 -7.43 4.50 21.01
CA LEU A 60 -8.75 4.73 21.59
C LEU A 60 -9.39 6.02 21.07
N ALA A 61 -8.65 7.13 21.01
CA ALA A 61 -9.14 8.39 20.46
C ALA A 61 -9.56 8.26 19.00
N CYS A 62 -8.76 7.57 18.18
CA CYS A 62 -9.12 7.22 16.80
C CYS A 62 -10.41 6.41 16.75
N GLY A 63 -10.53 5.37 17.58
CA GLY A 63 -11.71 4.51 17.65
C GLY A 63 -12.98 5.24 18.06
N VAL A 64 -12.89 6.12 19.06
CA VAL A 64 -14.02 6.96 19.49
C VAL A 64 -14.45 7.91 18.38
N ALA A 65 -13.50 8.55 17.68
CA ALA A 65 -13.82 9.45 16.57
C ALA A 65 -14.49 8.70 15.40
N VAL A 66 -13.96 7.53 15.04
CA VAL A 66 -14.53 6.66 13.99
C VAL A 66 -15.93 6.17 14.38
N ALA A 67 -16.13 5.73 15.63
CA ALA A 67 -17.44 5.30 16.12
C ALA A 67 -18.45 6.45 16.15
N ALA A 68 -18.04 7.63 16.61
CA ALA A 68 -18.88 8.83 16.62
C ALA A 68 -19.29 9.24 15.19
N ALA A 69 -18.35 9.21 14.24
CA ALA A 69 -18.61 9.47 12.83
C ALA A 69 -19.53 8.40 12.20
N ALA A 70 -19.41 7.14 12.60
CA ALA A 70 -20.28 6.05 12.13
C ALA A 70 -21.73 6.26 12.59
N VAL A 71 -21.94 6.65 13.85
CA VAL A 71 -23.26 6.88 14.44
C VAL A 71 -23.89 8.14 13.83
N ALA A 72 -23.13 9.24 13.85
CA ALA A 72 -23.54 10.56 13.39
C ALA A 72 -22.55 11.10 12.35
N PRO A 73 -22.73 10.77 11.04
CA PRO A 73 -21.82 11.16 9.94
C PRO A 73 -21.90 12.66 9.60
N ARG A 74 -21.75 13.53 10.61
CA ARG A 74 -21.63 14.97 10.44
C ARG A 74 -20.26 15.27 9.86
N GLN A 75 -20.20 16.13 8.86
CA GLN A 75 -18.97 16.54 8.17
C GLN A 75 -17.80 16.85 9.12
N PRO A 76 -17.94 17.66 10.19
CA PRO A 76 -16.81 17.94 11.10
C PRO A 76 -16.35 16.70 11.88
N LEU A 77 -17.26 15.81 12.27
CA LEU A 77 -16.88 14.56 12.96
C LEU A 77 -16.14 13.61 12.02
N VAL A 78 -16.60 13.51 10.77
CA VAL A 78 -15.94 12.68 9.75
C VAL A 78 -14.58 13.25 9.39
N ALA A 79 -14.46 14.58 9.23
CA ALA A 79 -13.19 15.25 8.98
C ALA A 79 -12.20 15.06 10.15
N LEU A 80 -12.68 15.14 11.39
CA LEU A 80 -11.87 14.83 12.58
C LEU A 80 -11.41 13.37 12.57
N ALA A 81 -12.31 12.43 12.32
CA ALA A 81 -11.98 11.00 12.25
C ALA A 81 -10.94 10.72 11.15
N LEU A 82 -11.12 11.28 9.94
CA LEU A 82 -10.16 11.19 8.85
C LEU A 82 -8.81 11.77 9.23
N THR A 83 -8.79 12.96 9.83
CA THR A 83 -7.55 13.62 10.27
C THR A 83 -6.79 12.74 11.26
N LEU A 84 -7.47 12.19 12.27
CA LEU A 84 -6.86 11.30 13.26
C LEU A 84 -6.31 10.03 12.60
N ARG A 85 -7.04 9.40 11.68
CA ARG A 85 -6.58 8.19 10.95
C ARG A 85 -5.40 8.47 10.01
N LEU A 86 -5.39 9.62 9.34
CA LEU A 86 -4.26 10.05 8.51
C LEU A 86 -3.03 10.33 9.36
N CYS A 87 -3.18 11.02 10.49
CA CYS A 87 -2.11 11.22 11.46
C CYS A 87 -1.57 9.89 12.00
N ASP A 88 -2.46 8.97 12.36
CA ASP A 88 -2.09 7.62 12.82
C ASP A 88 -1.22 6.90 11.76
N THR A 89 -1.69 6.90 10.51
CA THR A 89 -0.95 6.28 9.41
C THR A 89 0.41 6.97 9.19
N ALA A 90 0.47 8.30 9.23
CA ALA A 90 1.73 9.05 9.08
C ALA A 90 2.71 8.80 10.24
N MET A 91 2.21 8.51 11.44
CA MET A 91 3.04 8.10 12.57
C MET A 91 3.64 6.72 12.36
N LEU A 92 2.89 5.78 11.77
CA LEU A 92 3.37 4.43 11.44
C LEU A 92 4.39 4.43 10.29
N MET A 93 4.29 5.36 9.33
CA MET A 93 5.28 5.48 8.25
C MET A 93 6.71 5.64 8.82
N PRO A 94 7.74 5.02 8.20
CA PRO A 94 7.66 4.25 6.98
C PRO A 94 7.24 2.78 7.22
N PHE A 95 7.10 2.35 8.47
CA PHE A 95 6.84 0.98 8.90
C PHE A 95 5.35 0.64 8.86
N CYS A 96 4.76 0.85 7.70
CA CYS A 96 3.41 0.40 7.41
C CYS A 96 3.38 -0.28 6.05
N TRP A 97 2.35 -1.11 5.85
CA TRP A 97 2.11 -1.79 4.59
C TRP A 97 1.90 -0.77 3.47
N ASP A 98 2.28 -1.12 2.24
CA ASP A 98 2.02 -0.29 1.05
C ASP A 98 0.56 0.14 0.95
N SER A 99 -0.35 -0.79 1.27
CA SER A 99 -1.78 -0.54 1.34
C SER A 99 -2.18 0.66 2.22
N PHE A 100 -1.41 0.96 3.26
CA PHE A 100 -1.66 2.07 4.17
C PHE A 100 -1.30 3.40 3.51
N TYR A 101 -0.21 3.45 2.72
CA TYR A 101 0.11 4.63 1.91
C TYR A 101 -0.99 4.91 0.89
N TRP A 102 -1.52 3.88 0.23
CA TRP A 102 -2.63 4.03 -0.72
C TRP A 102 -3.91 4.50 -0.03
N CYS A 103 -4.25 3.94 1.13
CA CYS A 103 -5.37 4.41 1.94
C CYS A 103 -5.17 5.87 2.35
N PHE A 104 -3.96 6.24 2.78
CA PHE A 104 -3.62 7.61 3.16
C PHE A 104 -3.89 8.60 2.02
N GLN A 105 -3.49 8.27 0.79
CA GLN A 105 -3.75 9.12 -0.37
C GLN A 105 -5.24 9.22 -0.70
N ILE A 106 -5.97 8.09 -0.71
CA ILE A 106 -7.41 8.08 -1.05
C ILE A 106 -8.24 8.84 0.00
N ASP A 107 -7.93 8.63 1.28
CA ASP A 107 -8.64 9.23 2.40
C ASP A 107 -8.26 10.71 2.56
N GLY A 108 -7.02 11.10 2.24
CA GLY A 108 -6.59 12.49 2.16
C GLY A 108 -7.37 13.30 1.12
N GLY A 109 -7.67 12.68 -0.03
CA GLY A 109 -8.53 13.29 -1.05
C GLY A 109 -9.96 13.55 -0.53
N LEU A 110 -10.52 12.64 0.26
CA LEU A 110 -11.82 12.85 0.89
C LEU A 110 -11.77 13.99 1.91
N LEU A 111 -10.74 14.01 2.77
CA LEU A 111 -10.57 15.08 3.75
C LEU A 111 -10.47 16.44 3.06
N LEU A 112 -9.67 16.54 2.00
CA LEU A 112 -9.51 17.78 1.24
C LEU A 112 -10.85 18.23 0.63
N LEU A 113 -11.62 17.30 0.04
CA LEU A 113 -12.96 17.61 -0.44
C LEU A 113 -13.88 18.12 0.67
N LEU A 114 -13.83 17.53 1.88
CA LEU A 114 -14.65 17.99 3.02
C LEU A 114 -14.21 19.36 3.56
N LEU A 115 -12.93 19.70 3.48
CA LEU A 115 -12.42 21.00 3.92
C LEU A 115 -12.70 22.10 2.88
N CYS A 116 -12.59 21.79 1.58
CA CYS A 116 -12.83 22.74 0.50
C CYS A 116 -14.32 22.91 0.17
N ALA A 117 -15.14 21.89 0.41
CA ALA A 117 -16.58 21.97 0.20
C ALA A 117 -17.24 22.73 1.36
N ALA A 118 -17.32 24.04 1.21
CA ALA A 118 -18.30 24.87 1.94
C ALA A 118 -19.75 24.60 1.51
N SER A 119 -19.96 23.70 0.53
CA SER A 119 -21.24 23.49 -0.13
C SER A 119 -22.18 22.59 0.66
N ALA A 120 -23.43 23.02 0.81
CA ALA A 120 -24.53 22.22 1.35
C ALA A 120 -24.84 20.93 0.54
N ASP A 121 -24.27 20.76 -0.66
CA ASP A 121 -24.49 19.57 -1.51
C ASP A 121 -23.53 18.43 -1.15
N ARG A 122 -23.91 17.65 -0.15
CA ARG A 122 -23.22 16.41 0.27
C ARG A 122 -23.09 15.38 -0.85
N ASP A 123 -24.06 15.34 -1.78
CA ASP A 123 -24.02 14.40 -2.88
C ASP A 123 -22.97 14.79 -3.93
N ALA A 124 -22.69 16.08 -4.12
CA ALA A 124 -21.56 16.53 -4.95
C ALA A 124 -20.21 16.08 -4.38
N VAL A 125 -20.04 16.15 -3.07
CA VAL A 125 -18.83 15.64 -2.39
C VAL A 125 -18.70 14.13 -2.60
N ALA A 126 -19.78 13.37 -2.40
CA ALA A 126 -19.77 11.92 -2.59
C ALA A 126 -19.43 11.53 -4.05
N ARG A 127 -20.00 12.25 -5.03
CA ARG A 127 -19.67 12.05 -6.46
C ARG A 127 -18.21 12.32 -6.76
N SER A 128 -17.66 13.41 -6.22
CA SER A 128 -16.27 13.79 -6.45
C SER A 128 -15.31 12.80 -5.80
N TRP A 129 -15.61 12.35 -4.58
CA TRP A 129 -14.79 11.34 -3.91
C TRP A 129 -14.85 9.99 -4.61
N ALA A 130 -16.03 9.55 -5.05
CA ALA A 130 -16.17 8.32 -5.83
C ALA A 130 -15.33 8.33 -7.11
N GLU A 131 -15.26 9.48 -7.78
CA GLU A 131 -14.43 9.66 -8.96
C GLU A 131 -12.94 9.63 -8.63
N ILE A 132 -12.51 10.29 -7.55
CA ILE A 132 -11.12 10.22 -7.06
C ILE A 132 -10.74 8.77 -6.75
N CYS A 133 -11.53 8.06 -5.94
CA CYS A 133 -11.30 6.65 -5.62
C CYS A 133 -11.14 5.80 -6.89
N ARG A 134 -12.05 5.97 -7.84
CA ARG A 134 -12.03 5.22 -9.11
C ARG A 134 -10.76 5.48 -9.90
N LEU A 135 -10.41 6.75 -10.10
CA LEU A 135 -9.24 7.14 -10.89
C LEU A 135 -7.94 6.72 -10.21
N GLN A 136 -7.83 6.90 -8.89
CA GLN A 136 -6.69 6.46 -8.12
C GLN A 136 -6.54 4.94 -8.13
N LEU A 137 -7.63 4.17 -7.96
CA LEU A 137 -7.57 2.71 -8.06
C LEU A 137 -7.25 2.25 -9.48
N SER A 138 -7.76 2.93 -10.51
CA SER A 138 -7.40 2.68 -11.89
C SER A 138 -5.88 2.86 -12.12
N LEU A 139 -5.32 3.98 -11.66
CA LEU A 139 -3.88 4.26 -11.71
C LEU A 139 -3.09 3.25 -10.88
N PHE A 140 -3.58 2.86 -9.72
CA PHE A 140 -2.96 1.86 -8.86
C PHE A 140 -2.78 0.53 -9.60
N TYR A 141 -3.86 -0.04 -10.17
CA TYR A 141 -3.75 -1.33 -10.89
C TYR A 141 -2.97 -1.20 -12.20
N ALA A 142 -3.10 -0.08 -12.92
CA ALA A 142 -2.29 0.16 -14.11
C ALA A 142 -0.80 0.23 -13.76
N SER A 143 -0.46 0.89 -12.65
CA SER A 143 0.91 0.98 -12.16
C SER A 143 1.41 -0.35 -11.59
N ALA A 144 0.54 -1.14 -10.97
CA ALA A 144 0.89 -2.48 -10.49
C ALA A 144 1.24 -3.43 -11.62
N ALA A 145 0.50 -3.37 -12.73
CA ALA A 145 0.82 -4.09 -13.95
C ALA A 145 2.11 -3.57 -14.59
N TRP A 146 2.27 -2.23 -14.65
CA TRP A 146 3.45 -1.59 -15.21
C TRP A 146 4.73 -2.05 -14.52
N TRP A 147 4.80 -1.95 -13.18
CA TRP A 147 6.02 -2.30 -12.45
C TRP A 147 6.37 -3.78 -12.46
N LYS A 148 5.42 -4.65 -12.83
CA LYS A 148 5.64 -6.08 -13.09
C LYS A 148 6.24 -6.38 -14.47
N LEU A 149 6.39 -5.38 -15.35
CA LEU A 149 7.09 -5.50 -16.63
C LEU A 149 8.62 -5.45 -16.42
N ASN A 150 9.15 -6.41 -15.69
CA ASN A 150 10.57 -6.55 -15.38
C ASN A 150 11.05 -8.00 -15.61
N THR A 151 12.36 -8.21 -15.75
CA THR A 151 12.95 -9.52 -16.06
C THR A 151 12.59 -10.57 -15.01
N SER A 152 12.75 -10.22 -13.72
CA SER A 152 12.54 -11.14 -12.61
C SER A 152 11.09 -11.61 -12.44
N PHE A 153 10.12 -10.74 -12.68
CA PHE A 153 8.70 -11.09 -12.59
C PHE A 153 8.22 -11.91 -13.79
N LEU A 154 8.79 -11.65 -14.97
CA LEU A 154 8.45 -12.39 -16.18
C LEU A 154 9.15 -13.75 -16.25
N ASP A 155 10.23 -13.97 -15.49
CA ASP A 155 10.79 -15.31 -15.31
C ASP A 155 9.88 -16.17 -14.40
N PRO A 156 9.22 -17.20 -14.95
CA PRO A 156 8.30 -18.04 -14.19
C PRO A 156 9.00 -18.91 -13.13
N ARG A 157 10.33 -18.92 -13.04
CA ARG A 157 11.10 -19.66 -12.02
C ARG A 157 11.24 -18.87 -10.72
N THR A 158 11.17 -17.54 -10.78
CA THR A 158 11.45 -16.63 -9.66
C THR A 158 10.27 -15.69 -9.34
N SER A 159 9.35 -15.50 -10.28
CA SER A 159 8.18 -14.63 -10.14
C SER A 159 7.33 -14.94 -8.91
N CYS A 160 6.77 -13.90 -8.27
CA CYS A 160 5.76 -14.12 -7.25
C CYS A 160 4.45 -14.71 -7.81
N ALA A 161 4.11 -14.50 -9.09
CA ALA A 161 2.81 -14.91 -9.60
C ALA A 161 2.55 -16.43 -9.51
N PRO A 162 3.46 -17.33 -9.95
CA PRO A 162 3.30 -18.77 -9.76
C PRO A 162 3.07 -19.16 -8.29
N MET A 163 3.70 -18.47 -7.34
CA MET A 163 3.50 -18.72 -5.92
C MET A 163 2.04 -18.54 -5.54
N PHE A 164 1.45 -17.37 -5.80
CA PHE A 164 0.05 -17.09 -5.48
C PHE A 164 -0.91 -18.08 -6.16
N PHE A 165 -0.74 -18.34 -7.45
CA PHE A 165 -1.66 -19.22 -8.19
C PHE A 165 -1.55 -20.68 -7.72
N LEU A 166 -0.33 -21.22 -7.59
CA LEU A 166 -0.12 -22.62 -7.25
C LEU A 166 -0.43 -22.93 -5.79
N THR A 167 -0.32 -21.96 -4.87
CA THR A 167 -0.76 -22.15 -3.48
C THR A 167 -2.27 -21.96 -3.32
N LEU A 168 -2.90 -21.09 -4.11
CA LEU A 168 -4.35 -20.88 -4.06
C LEU A 168 -5.14 -22.12 -4.53
N LEU A 169 -4.65 -22.84 -5.55
CA LEU A 169 -5.35 -24.00 -6.11
C LEU A 169 -5.63 -25.11 -5.05
N PRO A 170 -4.64 -25.60 -4.29
CA PRO A 170 -4.89 -26.53 -3.18
C PRO A 170 -5.84 -25.97 -2.12
N THR A 171 -5.78 -24.67 -1.80
CA THR A 171 -6.72 -24.05 -0.86
C THR A 171 -8.16 -24.09 -1.35
N LEU A 172 -8.37 -24.06 -2.67
CA LEU A 172 -9.68 -24.26 -3.29
C LEU A 172 -10.05 -25.74 -3.45
N GLY A 173 -9.28 -26.67 -2.88
CA GLY A 173 -9.52 -28.11 -2.95
C GLY A 173 -9.06 -28.75 -4.27
N TYR A 174 -8.26 -28.06 -5.08
CA TYR A 174 -7.75 -28.59 -6.35
C TYR A 174 -6.24 -28.84 -6.27
N THR A 175 -5.84 -30.11 -6.39
CA THR A 175 -4.42 -30.48 -6.52
C THR A 175 -4.07 -30.57 -8.01
N PRO A 176 -3.25 -29.64 -8.57
CA PRO A 176 -2.93 -29.66 -9.99
C PRO A 176 -2.05 -30.86 -10.34
N SER A 177 -2.29 -31.46 -11.52
CA SER A 177 -1.33 -32.41 -12.09
C SER A 177 -0.03 -31.70 -12.45
N PRO A 178 1.11 -32.41 -12.60
CA PRO A 178 2.39 -31.77 -12.96
C PRO A 178 2.32 -30.92 -14.23
N ALA A 179 1.57 -31.38 -15.25
CA ALA A 179 1.37 -30.63 -16.49
C ALA A 179 0.56 -29.35 -16.28
N VAL A 180 -0.50 -29.40 -15.47
CA VAL A 180 -1.30 -28.21 -15.13
C VAL A 180 -0.48 -27.24 -14.29
N ALA A 181 0.25 -27.72 -13.29
CA ALA A 181 1.10 -26.88 -12.45
C ALA A 181 2.19 -26.17 -13.27
N LEU A 182 2.82 -26.87 -14.22
CA LEU A 182 3.79 -26.28 -15.14
C LEU A 182 3.16 -25.23 -16.07
N GLY A 183 1.96 -25.50 -16.59
CA GLY A 183 1.20 -24.53 -17.38
C GLY A 183 0.86 -23.27 -16.57
N VAL A 184 0.37 -23.44 -15.34
CA VAL A 184 0.07 -22.32 -14.43
C VAL A 184 1.34 -21.52 -14.13
N ARG A 185 2.46 -22.17 -13.81
CA ARG A 185 3.75 -21.50 -13.58
C ARG A 185 4.12 -20.58 -14.74
N ASN A 186 4.01 -21.06 -15.98
CA ASN A 186 4.41 -20.30 -17.16
C ASN A 186 3.46 -19.16 -17.52
N LEU A 187 2.16 -19.34 -17.25
CA LEU A 187 1.14 -18.35 -17.60
C LEU A 187 0.89 -17.31 -16.50
N ALA A 188 1.21 -17.61 -15.24
CA ALA A 188 0.87 -16.76 -14.11
C ALA A 188 1.43 -15.32 -14.23
N PRO A 189 2.70 -15.08 -14.64
CA PRO A 189 3.19 -13.71 -14.78
C PRO A 189 2.38 -12.87 -15.76
N ALA A 190 2.15 -13.40 -16.97
CA ALA A 190 1.37 -12.73 -18.00
C ALA A 190 -0.10 -12.54 -17.60
N ALA A 191 -0.69 -13.55 -16.93
CA ALA A 191 -2.05 -13.47 -16.43
C ALA A 191 -2.21 -12.39 -15.35
N THR A 192 -1.23 -12.26 -14.44
CA THR A 192 -1.24 -11.20 -13.41
C THR A 192 -1.12 -9.81 -14.04
N ILE A 193 -0.14 -9.59 -14.92
CA ILE A 193 0.03 -8.30 -15.60
C ILE A 193 -1.21 -7.94 -16.42
N GLY A 194 -1.71 -8.88 -17.22
CA GLY A 194 -2.90 -8.68 -18.03
C GLY A 194 -4.15 -8.43 -17.20
N GLY A 195 -4.31 -9.15 -16.09
CA GLY A 195 -5.42 -8.97 -15.15
C GLY A 195 -5.43 -7.60 -14.49
N GLU A 196 -4.29 -7.18 -13.93
CA GLU A 196 -4.14 -5.87 -13.28
C GLU A 196 -4.31 -4.72 -14.29
N ALA A 197 -3.70 -4.82 -15.48
CA ALA A 197 -3.86 -3.82 -16.54
C ALA A 197 -5.33 -3.72 -16.99
N CYS A 198 -6.01 -4.87 -17.16
CA CYS A 198 -7.41 -4.93 -17.54
C CYS A 198 -8.31 -4.26 -16.49
N ILE A 199 -8.06 -4.52 -15.20
CA ILE A 199 -8.76 -3.83 -14.11
C ILE A 199 -8.55 -2.31 -14.22
N GLY A 200 -7.30 -1.85 -14.36
CA GLY A 200 -6.97 -0.44 -14.51
C GLY A 200 -7.72 0.23 -15.65
N LEU A 201 -7.67 -0.36 -16.85
CA LEU A 201 -8.34 0.14 -18.06
C LEU A 201 -9.87 0.14 -17.93
N LEU A 202 -10.45 -0.94 -17.40
CA LEU A 202 -11.89 -1.05 -17.22
C LEU A 202 -12.40 -0.03 -16.19
N LEU A 203 -11.67 0.19 -15.10
CA LEU A 203 -11.99 1.21 -14.11
C LEU A 203 -11.88 2.62 -14.70
N ALA A 204 -10.94 2.88 -15.62
CA ALA A 204 -10.80 4.16 -16.33
C ALA A 204 -11.90 4.42 -17.36
N ALA A 205 -12.50 3.37 -17.92
CA ALA A 205 -13.41 3.47 -19.06
C ALA A 205 -14.61 4.40 -18.81
N ALA A 206 -15.02 5.14 -19.86
CA ALA A 206 -16.21 6.00 -19.80
C ALA A 206 -17.51 5.18 -19.63
N SER A 207 -17.53 3.93 -20.13
CA SER A 207 -18.71 3.06 -20.06
C SER A 207 -18.91 2.51 -18.65
N ASN A 208 -20.10 2.77 -18.10
CA ASN A 208 -20.54 2.21 -16.81
C ASN A 208 -20.44 0.68 -16.74
N ARG A 209 -20.74 -0.01 -17.86
CA ARG A 209 -20.68 -1.47 -17.93
C ARG A 209 -19.24 -1.98 -17.83
N LEU A 210 -18.30 -1.27 -18.42
CA LEU A 210 -16.88 -1.62 -18.35
C LEU A 210 -16.31 -1.34 -16.96
N ARG A 211 -16.64 -0.18 -16.36
CA ARG A 211 -16.25 0.15 -14.98
C ARG A 211 -16.67 -0.92 -13.98
N ARG A 212 -17.89 -1.39 -14.15
CA ARG A 212 -18.50 -2.48 -13.39
C ARG A 212 -17.74 -3.79 -13.50
N LEU A 213 -17.38 -4.17 -14.73
CA LEU A 213 -16.53 -5.34 -14.95
C LEU A 213 -15.18 -5.16 -14.26
N GLY A 214 -14.58 -3.97 -14.33
CA GLY A 214 -13.34 -3.63 -13.63
C GLY A 214 -13.45 -3.82 -12.11
N VAL A 215 -14.53 -3.32 -11.49
CA VAL A 215 -14.79 -3.53 -10.05
C VAL A 215 -14.95 -5.02 -9.72
N CYS A 216 -15.70 -5.78 -10.52
CA CYS A 216 -15.87 -7.21 -10.28
C CYS A 216 -14.56 -7.99 -10.41
N LEU A 217 -13.75 -7.68 -11.42
CA LEU A 217 -12.43 -8.29 -11.59
C LEU A 217 -11.49 -7.94 -10.44
N ALA A 218 -11.50 -6.67 -9.98
CA ALA A 218 -10.72 -6.24 -8.82
C ALA A 218 -11.14 -6.98 -7.53
N LEU A 219 -12.45 -7.10 -7.29
CA LEU A 219 -12.97 -7.85 -6.13
C LEU A 219 -12.62 -9.34 -6.22
N LEU A 220 -12.65 -9.94 -7.41
CA LEU A 220 -12.23 -11.33 -7.61
C LEU A 220 -10.74 -11.51 -7.35
N LEU A 221 -9.89 -10.61 -7.84
CA LEU A 221 -8.46 -10.58 -7.55
C LEU A 221 -8.21 -10.51 -6.04
N HIS A 222 -8.87 -9.57 -5.36
CA HIS A 222 -8.73 -9.40 -3.92
C HIS A 222 -9.27 -10.57 -3.09
N LEU A 223 -10.33 -11.23 -3.56
CA LEU A 223 -10.81 -12.48 -2.98
C LEU A 223 -9.73 -13.57 -3.11
N GLY A 224 -9.13 -13.73 -4.30
CA GLY A 224 -8.03 -14.67 -4.51
C GLY A 224 -6.85 -14.41 -3.59
N ILE A 225 -6.41 -13.15 -3.46
CA ILE A 225 -5.34 -12.74 -2.55
C ILE A 225 -5.71 -13.07 -1.09
N SER A 226 -6.96 -12.82 -0.68
CA SER A 226 -7.41 -13.07 0.70
C SER A 226 -7.53 -14.56 1.03
N LEU A 227 -7.82 -15.39 0.02
CA LEU A 227 -7.92 -16.85 0.14
C LEU A 227 -6.58 -17.55 0.00
N THR A 228 -5.57 -16.90 -0.59
CA THR A 228 -4.22 -17.45 -0.66
C THR A 228 -3.73 -17.72 0.76
N PRO A 229 -3.04 -18.85 1.04
CA PRO A 229 -2.59 -19.16 2.39
C PRO A 229 -1.47 -18.21 2.86
N SER A 230 -1.22 -18.22 4.18
CA SER A 230 -0.06 -17.54 4.77
C SER A 230 1.24 -18.09 4.15
N PRO A 231 2.26 -17.23 3.91
CA PRO A 231 2.37 -15.83 4.31
C PRO A 231 1.79 -14.82 3.29
N ASN A 232 1.21 -15.30 2.19
CA ASN A 232 0.77 -14.50 1.02
C ASN A 232 -0.64 -13.92 1.17
N ASN A 233 -1.35 -14.24 2.25
CA ASN A 233 -2.70 -13.78 2.54
C ASN A 233 -2.76 -12.28 2.92
N ALA A 234 -2.76 -11.38 1.94
CA ALA A 234 -2.84 -9.94 2.19
C ALA A 234 -4.29 -9.43 2.41
N THR A 235 -5.05 -10.10 3.29
CA THR A 235 -6.47 -9.81 3.54
C THR A 235 -6.74 -8.37 3.98
N PRO A 236 -5.96 -7.74 4.89
CA PRO A 236 -6.21 -6.35 5.28
C PRO A 236 -6.12 -5.38 4.10
N PHE A 237 -5.15 -5.58 3.20
CA PHE A 237 -5.04 -4.82 1.96
C PHE A 237 -6.26 -5.02 1.06
N SER A 238 -6.67 -6.28 0.87
CA SER A 238 -7.83 -6.62 0.05
C SER A 238 -9.14 -6.01 0.55
N LEU A 239 -9.37 -6.01 1.87
CA LEU A 239 -10.52 -5.35 2.47
C LEU A 239 -10.47 -3.83 2.29
N ALA A 240 -9.29 -3.23 2.41
CA ALA A 240 -9.12 -1.80 2.23
C ALA A 240 -9.43 -1.33 0.80
N MET A 241 -9.01 -2.11 -0.21
CA MET A 241 -9.34 -1.84 -1.60
C MET A 241 -10.81 -2.09 -1.90
N ALA A 242 -11.37 -3.21 -1.41
CA ALA A 242 -12.78 -3.52 -1.58
C ALA A 242 -13.70 -2.45 -1.00
N ALA A 243 -13.40 -1.92 0.20
CA ALA A 243 -14.17 -0.85 0.82
C ALA A 243 -14.23 0.41 -0.07
N ARG A 244 -13.13 0.78 -0.72
CA ARG A 244 -13.02 1.97 -1.59
C ARG A 244 -13.64 1.74 -2.97
N LEU A 245 -13.53 0.53 -3.51
CA LEU A 245 -14.23 0.13 -4.74
C LEU A 245 -15.75 0.10 -4.56
N LEU A 246 -16.22 -0.37 -3.39
CA LEU A 246 -17.63 -0.55 -3.10
C LEU A 246 -18.31 0.70 -2.54
N ALA A 247 -17.58 1.64 -1.93
CA ALA A 247 -18.19 2.86 -1.38
C ALA A 247 -19.06 3.63 -2.40
N PRO A 248 -18.65 3.83 -3.67
CA PRO A 248 -19.51 4.41 -4.70
C PRO A 248 -20.71 3.53 -5.08
N ALA A 249 -20.50 2.21 -5.12
CA ALA A 249 -21.43 1.25 -5.67
C ALA A 249 -22.55 0.86 -4.68
N LEU A 250 -22.22 0.66 -3.40
CA LEU A 250 -23.18 0.37 -2.33
C LEU A 250 -24.15 1.53 -2.11
N THR A 251 -23.66 2.74 -2.35
CA THR A 251 -24.43 3.94 -2.10
C THR A 251 -25.61 4.11 -3.07
N ALA A 252 -25.41 3.83 -4.36
CA ALA A 252 -26.53 3.85 -5.31
C ALA A 252 -27.45 2.62 -5.15
N LEU A 253 -26.95 1.54 -4.57
CA LEU A 253 -27.72 0.37 -4.14
C LEU A 253 -28.69 0.68 -3.00
N LEU A 254 -28.21 1.35 -1.96
CA LEU A 254 -29.06 1.74 -0.83
C LEU A 254 -30.10 2.78 -1.23
N ARG A 255 -29.78 3.66 -2.19
CA ARG A 255 -30.77 4.57 -2.79
C ARG A 255 -31.91 3.78 -3.46
N HIS A 256 -31.57 2.79 -4.28
CA HIS A 256 -32.53 1.94 -4.98
C HIS A 256 -33.32 1.02 -4.03
N ALA A 257 -32.69 0.56 -2.95
CA ALA A 257 -33.32 -0.26 -1.92
C ALA A 257 -34.24 0.57 -0.99
N ALA A 258 -33.87 1.81 -0.68
CA ALA A 258 -34.71 2.74 0.07
C ALA A 258 -36.00 3.09 -0.70
N GLU A 259 -35.93 3.12 -2.03
CA GLU A 259 -37.10 3.27 -2.91
C GLU A 259 -37.98 2.01 -2.95
N ARG A 260 -37.44 0.83 -2.61
CA ARG A 260 -38.14 -0.47 -2.62
C ARG A 260 -38.29 -1.03 -1.21
N ARG A 261 -39.01 -0.31 -0.34
CA ARG A 261 -39.39 -0.79 1.00
C ARG A 261 -40.25 -2.05 0.93
N ARG A 262 -39.66 -3.22 1.21
CA ARG A 262 -40.24 -4.35 2.01
C ARG A 262 -39.42 -5.62 1.78
N THR A 263 -38.60 -5.99 2.77
CA THR A 263 -38.25 -7.37 3.25
C THR A 263 -36.80 -7.44 3.75
N ALA A 264 -36.57 -6.93 4.96
CA ALA A 264 -35.24 -6.62 5.50
C ALA A 264 -34.32 -7.81 5.87
N LEU A 265 -34.79 -9.06 5.84
CA LEU A 265 -33.99 -10.22 6.28
C LEU A 265 -33.57 -11.16 5.15
N LEU A 266 -34.44 -11.41 4.17
CA LEU A 266 -34.04 -12.02 2.89
C LEU A 266 -33.19 -11.05 2.05
N ALA A 267 -33.37 -9.75 2.25
CA ALA A 267 -32.56 -8.71 1.65
C ALA A 267 -31.16 -8.56 2.23
N ALA A 268 -30.74 -9.21 3.32
CA ALA A 268 -29.35 -9.10 3.79
C ALA A 268 -28.44 -10.09 3.04
N ALA A 269 -28.87 -11.35 2.90
CA ALA A 269 -28.16 -12.37 2.11
C ALA A 269 -28.34 -12.13 0.59
N ALA A 270 -29.54 -11.76 0.16
CA ALA A 270 -29.75 -11.28 -1.20
C ALA A 270 -29.17 -9.87 -1.40
N ALA A 271 -28.95 -9.01 -0.39
CA ALA A 271 -28.12 -7.82 -0.57
C ALA A 271 -26.66 -8.17 -0.65
N ALA A 272 -26.09 -9.23 -0.09
CA ALA A 272 -24.68 -9.54 -0.41
C ALA A 272 -24.53 -9.91 -1.90
N ALA A 273 -25.42 -10.76 -2.42
CA ALA A 273 -25.42 -11.21 -3.83
C ALA A 273 -25.97 -10.17 -4.82
N ALA A 274 -27.05 -9.47 -4.48
CA ALA A 274 -27.60 -8.34 -5.23
C ALA A 274 -26.85 -7.03 -4.95
N THR A 275 -26.00 -6.94 -3.93
CA THR A 275 -24.97 -5.90 -3.84
C THR A 275 -23.97 -6.13 -4.96
N GLY A 276 -23.55 -7.37 -5.22
CA GLY A 276 -22.83 -7.70 -6.44
C GLY A 276 -23.59 -7.24 -7.70
N ILE A 277 -24.84 -7.69 -7.88
CA ILE A 277 -25.63 -7.48 -9.12
C ILE A 277 -26.19 -6.05 -9.29
N GLN A 278 -26.38 -5.29 -8.21
CA GLN A 278 -26.82 -3.89 -8.24
C GLN A 278 -25.68 -2.88 -7.99
N CYS A 279 -24.51 -3.25 -7.47
CA CYS A 279 -23.27 -2.47 -7.63
C CYS A 279 -22.97 -2.39 -9.13
N LEU A 280 -23.21 -3.51 -9.82
CA LEU A 280 -23.30 -3.65 -11.26
C LEU A 280 -24.48 -2.89 -11.91
N ARG A 281 -25.30 -2.13 -11.19
CA ARG A 281 -26.34 -1.20 -11.72
C ARG A 281 -26.20 0.25 -11.20
N ALA A 282 -25.55 0.44 -10.07
CA ALA A 282 -25.29 1.68 -9.36
C ALA A 282 -24.11 2.49 -9.91
N LEU A 283 -23.15 1.83 -10.56
CA LEU A 283 -21.95 2.47 -11.15
C LEU A 283 -22.25 3.27 -12.44
N SER A 284 -23.48 3.76 -12.61
CA SER A 284 -23.90 4.65 -13.71
C SER A 284 -24.02 6.11 -13.26
N PHE A 285 -22.91 6.65 -12.77
CA PHE A 285 -22.81 8.08 -12.48
C PHE A 285 -22.40 8.88 -13.72
N ASP A 286 -23.19 9.90 -14.02
CA ASP A 286 -22.87 11.00 -14.94
C ASP A 286 -21.97 12.00 -14.19
N SER A 287 -20.72 12.15 -14.63
CA SER A 287 -19.63 12.85 -13.90
C SER A 287 -19.66 14.37 -14.10
N ARG A 288 -20.83 15.01 -13.90
CA ARG A 288 -20.93 16.48 -13.93
C ARG A 288 -20.80 17.08 -12.52
N GLY A 289 -19.59 17.01 -11.94
CA GLY A 289 -19.25 17.74 -10.72
C GLY A 289 -19.25 19.27 -10.93
N GLY A 290 -19.50 20.05 -9.87
CA GLY A 290 -19.33 21.51 -9.89
C GLY A 290 -17.87 21.91 -10.17
N ARG A 291 -17.63 23.11 -10.70
CA ARG A 291 -16.29 23.56 -11.18
C ARG A 291 -15.18 23.47 -10.10
N LEU A 292 -15.50 23.76 -8.84
CA LEU A 292 -14.51 23.75 -7.74
C LEU A 292 -14.05 22.32 -7.37
N GLY A 293 -14.98 21.36 -7.33
CA GLY A 293 -14.68 19.98 -6.96
C GLY A 293 -13.84 19.24 -8.01
N ARG A 294 -13.95 19.63 -9.29
CA ARG A 294 -13.13 19.05 -10.37
C ARG A 294 -11.66 19.44 -10.25
N GLY A 295 -11.35 20.72 -10.02
CA GLY A 295 -9.96 21.16 -9.91
C GLY A 295 -9.18 20.48 -8.78
N VAL A 296 -9.81 20.30 -7.63
CA VAL A 296 -9.21 19.58 -6.49
C VAL A 296 -9.00 18.10 -6.83
N ALA A 297 -9.99 17.44 -7.44
CA ALA A 297 -9.89 16.04 -7.82
C ALA A 297 -8.78 15.80 -8.87
N ASP A 298 -8.72 16.65 -9.90
CA ASP A 298 -7.73 16.55 -10.97
C ASP A 298 -6.31 16.71 -10.43
N TRP A 299 -6.08 17.72 -9.57
CA TRP A 299 -4.78 17.93 -8.95
C TRP A 299 -4.37 16.75 -8.04
N TRP A 300 -5.31 16.23 -7.24
CA TRP A 300 -5.04 15.11 -6.34
C TRP A 300 -4.74 13.81 -7.09
N VAL A 301 -5.44 13.55 -8.20
CA VAL A 301 -5.18 12.41 -9.08
C VAL A 301 -3.82 12.58 -9.79
N ALA A 302 -3.44 13.79 -10.19
CA ALA A 302 -2.12 14.04 -10.76
C ALA A 302 -0.99 13.82 -9.74
N ALA A 303 -1.16 14.28 -8.49
CA ALA A 303 -0.23 14.01 -7.40
C ALA A 303 -0.08 12.50 -7.15
N PHE A 304 -1.19 11.75 -7.25
CA PHE A 304 -1.17 10.30 -7.14
C PHE A 304 -0.45 9.61 -8.29
N ALA A 305 -0.61 10.09 -9.53
CA ALA A 305 0.13 9.58 -10.68
C ALA A 305 1.65 9.82 -10.53
N LEU A 306 2.05 11.00 -10.05
CA LEU A 306 3.43 11.32 -9.72
C LEU A 306 3.98 10.33 -8.68
N TYR A 307 3.21 10.09 -7.61
CA TYR A 307 3.55 9.13 -6.56
C TYR A 307 3.70 7.70 -7.11
N ALA A 308 2.76 7.23 -7.92
CA ALA A 308 2.71 5.85 -8.41
C ALA A 308 3.79 5.52 -9.46
N PHE A 309 4.13 6.49 -10.33
CA PHE A 309 4.99 6.25 -11.49
C PHE A 309 6.34 6.96 -11.42
N VAL A 310 6.37 8.21 -10.93
CA VAL A 310 7.59 9.03 -11.03
C VAL A 310 8.52 8.79 -9.85
N LEU A 311 8.01 8.75 -8.62
CA LEU A 311 8.87 8.55 -7.44
C LEU A 311 9.63 7.20 -7.47
N PRO A 312 9.02 6.07 -7.89
CA PRO A 312 9.75 4.82 -8.06
C PRO A 312 10.79 4.89 -9.20
N ALA A 313 10.44 5.48 -10.34
CA ALA A 313 11.39 5.67 -11.44
C ALA A 313 12.62 6.48 -11.02
N LEU A 314 12.43 7.48 -10.15
CA LEU A 314 13.51 8.28 -9.59
C LEU A 314 14.36 7.54 -8.55
N GLY A 315 13.95 6.35 -8.08
CA GLY A 315 14.63 5.62 -7.00
C GLY A 315 14.41 6.22 -5.60
N LEU A 316 13.41 7.08 -5.46
CA LEU A 316 13.10 7.73 -4.18
C LEU A 316 12.18 6.88 -3.30
N GLN A 317 11.56 5.86 -3.85
CA GLN A 317 10.48 5.17 -3.17
C GLN A 317 10.40 3.70 -3.58
N ASP A 318 10.91 2.80 -2.71
CA ASP A 318 10.69 1.36 -2.87
C ASP A 318 9.39 0.94 -2.18
N GLN A 319 9.15 1.47 -0.96
CA GLN A 319 7.92 1.22 -0.17
C GLN A 319 6.79 2.18 -0.53
N GLY A 320 5.56 1.69 -0.57
CA GLY A 320 4.35 2.44 -0.90
C GLY A 320 4.15 2.62 -2.40
N ALA A 321 5.11 2.21 -3.23
CA ALA A 321 4.92 2.10 -4.65
C ALA A 321 3.94 0.95 -4.95
N PRO A 322 3.26 0.92 -6.11
CA PRO A 322 2.30 -0.14 -6.43
C PRO A 322 3.04 -1.36 -6.99
N ASN A 323 4.26 -1.62 -6.53
CA ASN A 323 5.16 -2.67 -6.99
C ASN A 323 5.13 -3.89 -6.05
N MET A 324 4.09 -4.04 -5.23
CA MET A 324 3.92 -5.20 -4.35
C MET A 324 4.03 -6.51 -5.14
N TYR A 325 4.91 -7.40 -4.65
CA TYR A 325 5.16 -8.71 -5.25
C TYR A 325 5.54 -8.63 -6.74
N SER A 326 6.16 -7.54 -7.16
CA SER A 326 6.56 -7.34 -8.55
C SER A 326 7.95 -7.85 -8.86
N ASN A 327 8.72 -8.36 -7.89
CA ASN A 327 10.14 -8.66 -8.08
C ASN A 327 10.95 -7.46 -8.66
N LEU A 328 10.47 -6.22 -8.47
CA LEU A 328 11.11 -5.03 -9.00
C LEU A 328 12.33 -4.68 -8.16
N GLN A 329 13.48 -4.63 -8.82
CA GLN A 329 14.71 -4.07 -8.28
C GLN A 329 14.76 -2.59 -8.64
N MET A 330 14.84 -1.72 -7.63
CA MET A 330 14.93 -0.28 -7.85
C MET A 330 16.36 0.21 -7.92
N HIS A 331 17.25 -0.25 -7.03
CA HIS A 331 18.64 0.19 -6.93
C HIS A 331 19.65 -0.86 -7.41
N GLY A 332 20.87 -0.42 -7.71
CA GLY A 332 21.96 -1.30 -8.18
C GLY A 332 21.73 -1.84 -9.60
N ARG A 333 21.19 -0.99 -10.49
CA ARG A 333 20.61 -1.27 -11.82
C ARG A 333 19.23 -1.91 -11.74
N GLY A 334 18.23 -1.17 -12.21
CA GLY A 334 16.87 -1.66 -12.35
C GLY A 334 16.74 -2.85 -13.28
N ASN A 335 15.76 -3.71 -12.99
CA ASN A 335 15.40 -4.84 -13.85
C ASN A 335 14.15 -4.60 -14.69
N HIS A 336 13.59 -3.37 -14.64
CA HIS A 336 12.40 -3.01 -15.39
C HIS A 336 12.69 -2.89 -16.90
N LEU A 337 11.78 -3.41 -17.75
CA LEU A 337 12.02 -3.55 -19.19
C LEU A 337 11.84 -2.25 -19.99
N VAL A 338 11.10 -1.28 -19.44
CA VAL A 338 10.69 -0.07 -20.19
C VAL A 338 11.08 1.23 -19.49
N ALA A 339 10.59 1.46 -18.27
CA ALA A 339 11.01 2.59 -17.43
C ALA A 339 12.38 2.35 -16.80
N PRO A 340 13.24 3.37 -16.72
CA PRO A 340 14.38 3.34 -15.81
C PRO A 340 13.90 3.35 -14.35
N THR A 341 14.63 2.67 -13.48
CA THR A 341 14.53 2.86 -12.03
C THR A 341 15.85 3.46 -11.53
N ASP A 342 15.80 4.13 -10.38
CA ASP A 342 16.96 4.79 -9.78
C ASP A 342 17.67 5.79 -10.70
N VAL A 343 16.86 6.57 -11.44
CA VAL A 343 17.38 7.67 -12.28
C VAL A 343 18.25 8.61 -11.47
N ILE A 344 17.87 8.95 -10.23
CA ILE A 344 18.66 9.86 -9.39
C ILE A 344 19.98 9.21 -8.97
N GLY A 345 19.99 7.93 -8.58
CA GLY A 345 21.23 7.23 -8.23
C GLY A 345 22.18 7.07 -9.42
N SER A 346 21.64 7.02 -10.65
CA SER A 346 22.45 6.98 -11.87
C SER A 346 23.14 8.31 -12.22
N LEU A 347 22.73 9.44 -11.63
CA LEU A 347 23.32 10.75 -11.91
C LEU A 347 24.70 10.86 -11.25
N PRO A 348 25.81 11.14 -11.98
CA PRO A 348 27.16 11.14 -11.42
C PRO A 348 27.35 12.06 -10.21
N LEU A 349 26.63 13.19 -10.18
CA LEU A 349 26.69 14.16 -9.07
C LEU A 349 26.00 13.65 -7.79
N LEU A 350 25.06 12.73 -7.91
CA LEU A 350 24.26 12.20 -6.80
C LEU A 350 24.58 10.74 -6.48
N ALA A 351 25.23 10.01 -7.38
CA ALA A 351 25.65 8.62 -7.21
C ALA A 351 26.32 8.32 -5.86
N PRO A 352 27.18 9.19 -5.27
CA PRO A 352 27.75 8.94 -3.94
C PRO A 352 26.71 8.86 -2.81
N LEU A 353 25.54 9.49 -2.97
CA LEU A 353 24.45 9.43 -1.99
C LEU A 353 23.63 8.15 -2.09
N PHE A 354 23.65 7.52 -3.26
CA PHE A 354 22.90 6.30 -3.60
C PHE A 354 23.84 5.09 -3.76
N GLU A 355 25.05 5.19 -3.21
CA GLU A 355 26.02 4.11 -3.22
C GLU A 355 25.39 2.84 -2.63
N THR A 356 25.59 1.71 -3.31
CA THR A 356 25.03 0.42 -2.89
C THR A 356 26.03 -0.32 -2.00
N ALA A 357 25.58 -0.77 -0.84
CA ALA A 357 26.35 -1.63 0.05
C ALA A 357 25.82 -3.06 -0.04
N ARG A 358 26.72 -4.02 -0.26
CA ARG A 358 26.43 -5.45 -0.08
C ARG A 358 26.80 -5.89 1.32
N VAL A 359 25.83 -6.30 2.12
CA VAL A 359 26.08 -6.86 3.44
C VAL A 359 26.56 -8.30 3.27
N GLU A 360 27.80 -8.54 3.68
CA GLU A 360 28.48 -9.83 3.54
C GLU A 360 28.25 -10.71 4.77
N ALA A 361 28.16 -10.10 5.94
CA ALA A 361 27.88 -10.78 7.21
C ALA A 361 27.46 -9.77 8.27
N SER A 362 26.65 -10.21 9.24
CA SER A 362 26.37 -9.45 10.45
C SER A 362 26.11 -10.39 11.61
N SER A 363 26.44 -9.94 12.81
CA SER A 363 26.09 -10.63 14.06
C SER A 363 24.98 -9.89 14.82
N SER A 364 24.40 -8.83 14.24
CA SER A 364 23.28 -8.14 14.86
C SER A 364 22.00 -8.95 14.68
N GLU A 365 21.35 -9.27 15.79
CA GLU A 365 20.02 -9.88 15.87
C GLU A 365 18.97 -8.96 15.22
N HIS A 366 19.05 -7.64 15.48
CA HIS A 366 18.17 -6.65 14.86
C HIS A 366 18.29 -6.66 13.33
N ILE A 367 19.52 -6.71 12.82
CA ILE A 367 19.78 -6.65 11.37
C ILE A 367 19.47 -7.98 10.67
N ASN A 368 19.98 -9.10 11.18
CA ASN A 368 20.00 -10.38 10.46
C ASN A 368 18.91 -11.36 10.83
N GLY A 369 18.15 -11.06 11.86
CA GLY A 369 16.94 -11.79 12.12
C GLY A 369 17.09 -13.17 12.75
N VAL A 370 18.07 -13.34 13.65
CA VAL A 370 18.01 -14.44 14.64
C VAL A 370 17.29 -13.89 15.86
N CYS A 371 15.96 -13.98 15.87
CA CYS A 371 15.17 -13.64 17.06
C CYS A 371 14.98 -14.92 17.88
N PRO A 372 15.47 -15.00 19.14
CA PRO A 372 15.19 -16.12 20.02
C PRO A 372 13.68 -16.33 20.16
N GLY A 373 13.24 -17.59 20.17
CA GLY A 373 11.81 -17.94 20.21
C GLY A 373 11.02 -17.39 21.41
N ASP A 374 11.72 -16.98 22.47
CA ASP A 374 11.12 -16.52 23.73
C ASP A 374 10.92 -14.99 23.83
N ALA A 375 11.33 -14.21 22.82
CA ALA A 375 11.19 -12.76 22.82
C ALA A 375 9.75 -12.30 22.54
N THR A 376 9.30 -11.18 23.13
CA THR A 376 7.97 -10.61 22.84
C THR A 376 7.88 -10.10 21.39
N PRO A 377 6.70 -9.99 20.75
CA PRO A 377 6.58 -9.47 19.37
C PRO A 377 7.24 -8.10 19.16
N ALA A 378 7.30 -7.25 20.20
CA ALA A 378 7.99 -5.96 20.16
C ALA A 378 9.52 -6.09 20.18
N GLU A 379 10.05 -7.20 20.68
CA GLU A 379 11.48 -7.53 20.73
C GLU A 379 11.94 -8.34 19.50
N ARG A 380 11.00 -9.00 18.78
CA ARG A 380 11.23 -9.88 17.60
C ARG A 380 11.41 -9.18 16.23
N ALA A 381 11.96 -7.96 16.20
CA ALA A 381 12.15 -7.23 14.95
C ALA A 381 13.45 -7.61 14.24
N CYS A 382 13.45 -8.82 13.68
CA CYS A 382 14.38 -9.32 12.69
C CYS A 382 14.11 -8.59 11.35
N ILE A 383 15.06 -7.84 10.75
CA ILE A 383 14.71 -7.00 9.58
C ILE A 383 15.12 -7.61 8.23
N TYR A 384 16.39 -7.95 8.01
CA TYR A 384 16.95 -8.21 6.67
C TYR A 384 17.60 -9.58 6.47
N PRO A 385 17.59 -10.14 5.23
CA PRO A 385 16.84 -9.66 4.04
C PRO A 385 15.36 -10.08 4.05
N GLY A 386 14.96 -10.76 5.12
CA GLY A 386 13.60 -11.13 5.40
C GLY A 386 13.07 -12.33 4.63
N GLU A 387 13.84 -13.42 4.60
CA GLU A 387 13.34 -14.70 4.08
C GLU A 387 12.19 -15.21 4.96
N ILE A 388 11.07 -15.53 4.32
CA ILE A 388 9.86 -16.04 4.97
C ILE A 388 9.38 -17.36 4.34
N THR A 389 10.25 -18.01 3.57
CA THR A 389 9.98 -19.31 2.94
C THR A 389 9.50 -20.36 3.94
N HIS A 390 10.02 -20.34 5.17
CA HIS A 390 9.65 -21.26 6.25
C HIS A 390 8.22 -21.06 6.78
N LEU A 391 7.58 -19.92 6.48
CA LEU A 391 6.17 -19.69 6.82
C LEU A 391 5.20 -20.33 5.81
N MET A 392 5.71 -20.79 4.65
CA MET A 392 4.92 -21.52 3.67
C MET A 392 4.78 -22.99 4.06
N ALA A 393 3.69 -23.64 3.67
CA ALA A 393 3.53 -25.05 3.96
C ALA A 393 4.54 -25.89 3.16
N PRO A 394 5.15 -26.95 3.73
CA PRO A 394 6.17 -27.73 3.03
C PRO A 394 5.72 -28.31 1.67
N HIS A 395 4.44 -28.68 1.57
CA HIS A 395 3.86 -29.22 0.33
C HIS A 395 3.70 -28.15 -0.76
N GLU A 396 3.49 -26.88 -0.40
CA GLU A 396 3.43 -25.75 -1.34
C GLU A 396 4.80 -25.48 -1.95
N VAL A 397 5.83 -25.44 -1.10
CA VAL A 397 7.23 -25.28 -1.53
C VAL A 397 7.64 -26.46 -2.41
N ALA A 398 7.25 -27.68 -2.05
CA ALA A 398 7.50 -28.87 -2.86
C ALA A 398 6.80 -28.80 -4.23
N LEU A 399 5.54 -28.35 -4.28
CA LEU A 399 4.81 -28.18 -5.54
C LEU A 399 5.51 -27.16 -6.45
N LEU A 400 5.91 -26.00 -5.91
CA LEU A 400 6.66 -24.98 -6.66
C LEU A 400 7.98 -25.54 -7.22
N ARG A 401 8.76 -26.22 -6.38
CA ARG A 401 10.02 -26.84 -6.79
C ARG A 401 9.82 -27.97 -7.81
N SER A 402 8.74 -28.73 -7.72
CA SER A 402 8.43 -29.82 -8.66
C SER A 402 8.26 -29.32 -10.09
N VAL A 403 7.87 -28.05 -10.26
CA VAL A 403 7.76 -27.39 -11.56
C VAL A 403 8.92 -26.42 -11.81
N GLY A 404 10.05 -26.55 -11.12
CA GLY A 404 11.25 -25.73 -11.35
C GLY A 404 11.15 -24.26 -10.93
N HIS A 405 10.17 -23.90 -10.09
CA HIS A 405 10.16 -22.61 -9.40
C HIS A 405 11.04 -22.69 -8.14
N THR A 406 11.71 -21.61 -7.74
CA THR A 406 12.64 -21.62 -6.58
C THR A 406 11.94 -22.01 -5.28
N GLY A 407 10.69 -21.58 -5.14
CA GLY A 407 9.88 -21.74 -3.94
C GLY A 407 10.36 -20.89 -2.77
N ARG A 408 11.26 -19.93 -3.01
CA ARG A 408 11.77 -19.01 -1.98
C ARG A 408 10.99 -17.70 -2.02
N MET A 409 10.76 -17.14 -0.83
CA MET A 409 10.03 -15.90 -0.66
C MET A 409 10.74 -15.00 0.36
N PHE A 410 10.86 -13.72 0.01
CA PHE A 410 11.40 -12.68 0.87
C PHE A 410 10.33 -11.60 1.08
N ASN A 411 10.13 -11.18 2.32
CA ASN A 411 9.31 -10.02 2.66
C ASN A 411 9.92 -9.30 3.88
N PRO A 412 10.93 -8.44 3.67
CA PRO A 412 11.58 -7.69 4.75
C PRO A 412 10.65 -6.74 5.51
N MET A 413 9.56 -6.27 4.89
CA MET A 413 8.63 -5.36 5.55
C MET A 413 7.64 -6.05 6.45
N LYS A 414 7.17 -7.24 6.05
CA LYS A 414 6.45 -8.12 6.97
C LYS A 414 7.27 -8.33 8.23
N ASN A 415 8.57 -8.56 8.06
CA ASN A 415 9.47 -8.79 9.18
C ASN A 415 9.70 -7.53 10.00
N ARG A 416 9.80 -6.36 9.34
CA ARG A 416 9.94 -5.07 10.03
C ARG A 416 8.67 -4.63 10.79
N ILE A 417 7.48 -4.96 10.28
CA ILE A 417 6.19 -4.54 10.84
C ILE A 417 5.68 -5.55 11.87
N LEU A 418 5.75 -6.85 11.57
CA LEU A 418 5.19 -7.91 12.41
C LEU A 418 6.25 -8.68 13.20
N GLY A 419 7.54 -8.53 12.86
CA GLY A 419 8.58 -9.46 13.28
C GLY A 419 8.56 -10.75 12.45
N THR A 420 9.55 -11.61 12.66
CA THR A 420 9.51 -13.01 12.20
C THR A 420 9.45 -13.98 13.34
N GLU A 421 8.77 -15.09 13.09
CA GLU A 421 8.91 -16.31 13.87
C GLU A 421 9.82 -17.27 13.11
N GLY A 422 10.80 -17.86 13.79
CA GLY A 422 11.69 -18.87 13.23
C GLY A 422 13.06 -18.34 12.79
N GLU A 423 14.02 -19.27 12.73
CA GLU A 423 15.38 -19.01 12.28
C GLU A 423 15.47 -19.16 10.76
N ALA A 424 15.98 -18.14 10.08
CA ALA A 424 16.37 -18.21 8.67
C ALA A 424 17.89 -18.09 8.56
N PRO A 425 18.55 -18.87 7.67
CA PRO A 425 19.97 -18.70 7.43
C PRO A 425 20.24 -17.32 6.84
N PHE A 426 21.33 -16.70 7.28
CA PHE A 426 21.77 -15.43 6.71
C PHE A 426 21.97 -15.56 5.20
N SER A 427 21.34 -14.68 4.44
CA SER A 427 21.60 -14.49 3.02
C SER A 427 22.23 -13.12 2.84
N ARG A 428 23.26 -13.02 1.98
CA ARG A 428 23.82 -11.72 1.59
C ARG A 428 22.72 -10.86 0.96
N TYR A 429 22.80 -9.55 1.07
CA TYR A 429 21.85 -8.64 0.44
C TYR A 429 22.49 -7.29 0.12
N THR A 430 21.92 -6.60 -0.86
CA THR A 430 22.28 -5.23 -1.21
C THR A 430 21.25 -4.25 -0.69
N LEU A 431 21.70 -3.10 -0.22
CA LEU A 431 20.86 -1.95 0.11
C LEU A 431 21.61 -0.65 -0.16
N PRO A 432 20.91 0.46 -0.41
CA PRO A 432 21.58 1.75 -0.56
C PRO A 432 22.15 2.23 0.77
N ALA A 433 23.19 3.06 0.71
CA ALA A 433 23.88 3.63 1.86
C ALA A 433 22.93 4.34 2.84
N LEU A 434 21.89 5.00 2.32
CA LEU A 434 20.86 5.66 3.12
C LEU A 434 20.14 4.68 4.06
N GLU A 435 19.75 3.52 3.55
CA GLU A 435 19.07 2.49 4.34
C GLU A 435 20.03 1.82 5.32
N LEU A 436 21.29 1.59 4.92
CA LEU A 436 22.28 1.01 5.82
C LEU A 436 22.54 1.91 7.03
N ARG A 437 22.61 3.23 6.81
CA ARG A 437 22.70 4.23 7.90
C ARG A 437 21.49 4.18 8.82
N ARG A 438 20.29 3.97 8.28
CA ARG A 438 19.06 3.86 9.08
C ARG A 438 19.12 2.63 9.98
N VAL A 439 19.42 1.48 9.41
CA VAL A 439 19.44 0.21 10.14
C VAL A 439 20.54 0.17 11.20
N LEU A 440 21.71 0.73 10.90
CA LEU A 440 22.76 0.94 11.90
C LEU A 440 22.30 1.85 13.05
N ALA A 441 21.60 2.93 12.74
CA ALA A 441 21.06 3.84 13.77
C ALA A 441 20.02 3.16 14.66
N GLU A 442 19.20 2.27 14.11
CA GLU A 442 18.23 1.48 14.88
C GLU A 442 18.91 0.47 15.80
N ALA A 443 19.89 -0.29 15.30
CA ALA A 443 20.68 -1.22 16.11
C ALA A 443 21.41 -0.49 17.26
N ARG A 444 21.98 0.69 16.99
CA ARG A 444 22.60 1.56 18.01
C ARG A 444 21.60 2.06 19.05
N ALA A 445 20.40 2.45 18.63
CA ALA A 445 19.36 2.91 19.55
C ALA A 445 18.91 1.81 20.52
N LYS A 446 19.06 0.53 20.13
CA LYS A 446 18.82 -0.63 21.00
C LYS A 446 19.99 -0.94 21.96
N GLY A 447 21.14 -0.28 21.82
CA GLY A 447 22.33 -0.59 22.62
C GLY A 447 22.91 -1.97 22.34
N GLU A 448 22.70 -2.49 21.13
CA GLU A 448 23.15 -3.82 20.73
C GLU A 448 24.68 -3.85 20.48
N ALA A 449 25.35 -4.88 20.98
CA ALA A 449 26.72 -5.20 20.60
C ALA A 449 26.72 -6.08 19.35
N PHE A 450 27.36 -5.64 18.28
CA PHE A 450 27.33 -6.37 17.01
C PHE A 450 28.59 -6.14 16.16
N SER A 451 28.75 -7.00 15.16
CA SER A 451 29.69 -6.85 14.07
C SER A 451 28.94 -6.85 12.74
N LEU A 452 29.45 -6.08 11.78
CA LEU A 452 28.90 -5.98 10.43
C LEU A 452 30.06 -5.93 9.44
N THR A 453 30.00 -6.76 8.40
CA THR A 453 30.88 -6.67 7.24
C THR A 453 30.06 -6.33 6.01
N TYR A 454 30.43 -5.27 5.30
CA TYR A 454 29.79 -4.89 4.05
C TYR A 454 30.82 -4.45 3.02
N THR A 455 30.46 -4.57 1.74
CA THR A 455 31.28 -4.18 0.60
C THR A 455 30.59 -3.05 -0.14
N HIS A 456 31.31 -1.96 -0.39
CA HIS A 456 30.88 -0.90 -1.29
C HIS A 456 30.89 -1.40 -2.72
N LEU A 457 29.74 -1.42 -3.37
CA LEU A 457 29.64 -1.77 -4.77
C LEU A 457 29.72 -0.48 -5.59
N THR A 458 30.78 -0.36 -6.38
CA THR A 458 30.94 0.74 -7.34
C THR A 458 30.27 0.38 -8.66
N GLY A 459 29.50 1.32 -9.21
CA GLY A 459 28.73 1.11 -10.42
C GLY A 459 27.40 0.41 -10.15
N ASP A 460 26.85 -0.18 -11.19
CA ASP A 460 25.55 -0.84 -11.22
C ASP A 460 25.59 -2.06 -12.14
N GLY A 461 24.76 -3.07 -11.91
CA GLY A 461 24.83 -4.30 -12.68
C GLY A 461 23.72 -5.31 -12.38
N ASP A 462 23.74 -6.43 -13.08
CA ASP A 462 22.77 -7.53 -12.89
C ASP A 462 23.06 -8.32 -11.59
N GLU A 463 22.34 -9.43 -11.40
CA GLU A 463 22.55 -10.33 -10.26
C GLU A 463 23.98 -10.86 -10.15
N ALA A 464 24.65 -11.11 -11.29
CA ALA A 464 26.04 -11.55 -11.28
C ALA A 464 26.96 -10.45 -10.75
N TRP A 465 26.76 -9.20 -11.17
CA TRP A 465 27.46 -8.07 -10.56
C TRP A 465 27.18 -7.97 -9.06
N ARG A 466 25.92 -8.05 -8.61
CA ARG A 466 25.60 -7.99 -7.17
C ARG A 466 26.24 -9.13 -6.39
N ARG A 467 26.42 -10.31 -6.98
CA ARG A 467 27.04 -11.47 -6.33
C ARG A 467 28.56 -11.40 -6.28
N ASP A 468 29.17 -10.97 -7.38
CA ASP A 468 30.59 -11.20 -7.67
C ASP A 468 31.42 -9.92 -7.75
N ALA A 469 30.78 -8.74 -7.80
CA ALA A 469 31.51 -7.48 -7.84
C ALA A 469 32.44 -7.33 -6.63
N ALA A 470 33.68 -6.99 -6.95
CA ALA A 470 34.67 -6.59 -5.98
C ALA A 470 34.43 -5.13 -5.57
N GLY A 471 34.81 -4.81 -4.34
CA GLY A 471 34.60 -3.48 -3.81
C GLY A 471 35.41 -3.23 -2.54
N ARG A 472 35.25 -2.03 -1.98
CA ARG A 472 35.89 -1.68 -0.71
C ARG A 472 35.12 -2.36 0.43
N THR A 473 35.74 -3.31 1.13
CA THR A 473 35.09 -4.01 2.25
C THR A 473 35.37 -3.30 3.57
N VAL A 474 34.33 -3.10 4.35
CA VAL A 474 34.34 -2.44 5.66
C VAL A 474 33.92 -3.45 6.72
N TYR A 475 34.67 -3.48 7.82
CA TYR A 475 34.35 -4.20 9.04
C TYR A 475 34.03 -3.20 10.15
N LEU A 476 32.81 -3.28 10.67
CA LEU A 476 32.31 -2.52 11.80
C LEU A 476 32.11 -3.47 12.99
N SER A 477 32.50 -3.02 14.18
CA SER A 477 32.18 -3.65 15.46
C SER A 477 31.76 -2.58 16.46
N GLU A 478 30.62 -2.78 17.11
CA GLU A 478 30.08 -1.91 18.17
C GLU A 478 29.86 -2.75 19.43
N ASP A 479 30.12 -2.18 20.60
CA ASP A 479 30.05 -2.87 21.90
C ASP A 479 28.72 -2.66 22.65
N GLY A 480 27.76 -1.96 22.04
CA GLY A 480 26.47 -1.59 22.65
C GLY A 480 26.55 -0.48 23.70
N ARG A 481 27.75 0.01 24.03
CA ARG A 481 28.02 1.04 25.06
C ARG A 481 28.63 2.31 24.48
N GLY A 482 28.58 2.45 23.16
CA GLY A 482 29.14 3.59 22.41
C GLY A 482 30.58 3.38 21.94
N GLY A 483 31.24 2.28 22.31
CA GLY A 483 32.52 1.88 21.75
C GLY A 483 32.34 1.35 20.34
N ARG A 484 33.11 1.91 19.40
CA ARG A 484 33.06 1.54 17.98
C ARG A 484 34.45 1.34 17.41
N ARG A 485 34.61 0.26 16.65
CA ARG A 485 35.77 0.00 15.80
C ARG A 485 35.31 -0.18 14.36
N CYS A 486 35.76 0.69 13.47
CA CYS A 486 35.49 0.60 12.03
C CYS A 486 36.81 0.52 11.26
N VAL A 487 36.94 -0.48 10.40
CA VAL A 487 38.16 -0.79 9.65
C VAL A 487 37.82 -1.09 8.19
N VAL A 488 38.51 -0.44 7.26
CA VAL A 488 38.48 -0.77 5.83
C VAL A 488 39.53 -1.84 5.55
N ARG A 489 39.16 -2.94 4.89
CA ARG A 489 40.06 -4.04 4.50
C ARG A 489 40.49 -3.90 3.04
N GLY A 490 41.80 -3.83 2.80
CA GLY A 490 42.44 -3.98 1.50
C GLY A 490 42.30 -2.78 0.53
N GLY A 491 43.38 -2.50 -0.21
CA GLY A 491 43.37 -1.64 -1.40
C GLY A 491 44.16 -0.33 -1.30
N ALA A 492 44.27 0.36 -2.45
CA ALA A 492 44.92 1.68 -2.60
C ALA A 492 44.35 2.77 -1.65
N TRP A 493 43.16 2.52 -1.11
CA TRP A 493 42.42 3.36 -0.17
C TRP A 493 43.09 3.52 1.19
N CYS A 494 43.96 2.59 1.58
CA CYS A 494 44.72 2.65 2.83
C CYS A 494 46.18 3.08 2.61
N SER A 495 46.43 3.96 1.63
CA SER A 495 47.75 4.53 1.40
C SER A 495 48.13 5.47 2.55
N GLY A 496 49.21 5.12 3.27
CA GLY A 496 49.85 6.06 4.19
C GLY A 496 50.59 7.16 3.43
N VAL A 497 51.01 8.21 4.14
CA VAL A 497 51.80 9.37 3.63
C VAL A 497 53.06 8.96 2.84
N LEU A 498 53.51 7.70 2.98
CA LEU A 498 54.70 7.14 2.32
C LEU A 498 54.39 6.06 1.26
N GLY A 499 53.15 5.95 0.78
CA GLY A 499 52.79 4.98 -0.28
C GLY A 499 52.84 3.51 0.13
N THR A 500 53.06 3.20 1.41
CA THR A 500 52.97 1.82 1.90
C THR A 500 51.51 1.38 1.96
N LEU A 501 51.17 0.39 1.12
CA LEU A 501 49.86 -0.24 1.10
C LEU A 501 49.62 -0.96 2.44
N ARG A 502 48.81 -0.37 3.32
CA ARG A 502 48.37 -1.06 4.54
C ARG A 502 47.29 -2.09 4.18
N ARG A 503 47.35 -3.26 4.82
CA ARG A 503 46.30 -4.28 4.70
C ARG A 503 44.94 -3.79 5.20
N SER A 504 44.94 -2.81 6.11
CA SER A 504 43.73 -2.19 6.64
C SER A 504 44.00 -0.80 7.21
N CYS A 505 42.98 0.04 7.25
CA CYS A 505 43.00 1.37 7.87
C CYS A 505 41.70 1.66 8.62
N ALA A 506 41.72 2.62 9.55
CA ALA A 506 40.51 3.06 10.24
C ALA A 506 39.56 3.77 9.27
N CYS A 507 38.25 3.64 9.47
CA CYS A 507 37.27 4.36 8.68
C CYS A 507 37.36 5.88 8.91
N GLY A 508 37.19 6.67 7.85
CA GLY A 508 37.04 8.12 7.96
C GLY A 508 35.61 8.53 8.30
N GLU A 509 35.39 9.82 8.58
CA GLU A 509 34.07 10.37 8.91
C GLU A 509 33.04 10.22 7.77
N GLY A 510 33.51 10.16 6.52
CA GLY A 510 32.67 9.96 5.34
C GLY A 510 32.17 8.52 5.16
N GLU A 511 32.67 7.55 5.92
CA GLU A 511 32.23 6.15 5.80
C GLU A 511 30.77 5.98 6.24
N ILE A 512 29.99 5.15 5.54
CA ILE A 512 28.55 4.91 5.78
C ILE A 512 28.31 4.57 7.26
N ALA A 513 29.16 3.71 7.83
CA ALA A 513 29.09 3.33 9.24
C ALA A 513 29.41 4.47 10.21
N MET A 514 30.11 5.51 9.78
CA MET A 514 30.50 6.65 10.62
C MET A 514 29.53 7.83 10.49
N GLN A 515 28.75 7.89 9.41
CA GLN A 515 27.77 8.95 9.18
C GLN A 515 26.60 8.94 10.19
N PRO A 516 25.98 10.11 10.45
CA PRO A 516 24.79 10.20 11.30
C PRO A 516 23.58 9.49 10.68
N PRO A 517 22.53 9.18 11.47
CA PRO A 517 21.27 8.68 10.93
C PRO A 517 20.73 9.61 9.84
N PRO A 518 19.94 9.08 8.87
CA PRO A 518 19.27 9.94 7.92
C PRO A 518 18.34 10.95 8.62
N GLY A 519 18.14 12.11 7.99
CA GLY A 519 17.21 13.13 8.47
C GLY A 519 15.79 12.59 8.64
N TRP A 520 14.96 13.28 9.41
CA TRP A 520 13.59 12.82 9.72
C TRP A 520 12.76 12.54 8.46
N LEU A 521 12.80 13.44 7.46
CA LEU A 521 12.08 13.25 6.20
C LEU A 521 12.55 12.01 5.45
N ALA A 522 13.86 11.83 5.30
CA ALA A 522 14.41 10.65 4.64
C ALA A 522 14.01 9.36 5.35
N ARG A 523 14.03 9.34 6.69
CA ARG A 523 13.56 8.20 7.47
C ARG A 523 12.08 7.90 7.30
N LYS A 524 11.24 8.90 7.04
CA LYS A 524 9.79 8.72 6.88
C LYS A 524 9.35 8.34 5.47
N PHE A 525 10.05 8.83 4.45
CA PHE A 525 9.57 8.74 3.07
C PHE A 525 10.48 7.96 2.12
N LEU A 526 11.76 7.75 2.47
CA LEU A 526 12.74 7.09 1.60
C LEU A 526 13.11 5.72 2.18
N LEU A 527 12.14 4.81 2.26
CA LEU A 527 12.38 3.43 2.67
C LEU A 527 12.81 2.63 1.45
N GLN A 528 14.03 2.07 1.52
CA GLN A 528 14.60 1.27 0.44
C GLN A 528 14.71 -0.18 0.91
N GLN A 529 14.44 -1.10 0.00
CA GLN A 529 14.31 -2.51 0.31
C GLN A 529 15.66 -3.23 0.20
N PRO A 530 15.96 -4.19 1.10
CA PRO A 530 17.13 -5.05 0.97
C PRO A 530 16.88 -6.09 -0.12
N TYR A 531 17.69 -6.11 -1.18
CA TYR A 531 17.55 -7.17 -2.18
C TYR A 531 18.48 -8.34 -1.86
N PRO A 532 17.96 -9.57 -1.67
CA PRO A 532 18.80 -10.73 -1.41
C PRO A 532 19.70 -11.04 -2.59
N VAL A 533 20.96 -11.35 -2.31
CA VAL A 533 21.96 -11.80 -3.28
C VAL A 533 22.03 -13.32 -3.20
N LEU A 534 21.51 -13.98 -4.23
CA LEU A 534 21.38 -15.43 -4.30
C LEU A 534 22.21 -16.01 -5.46
N ASP A 535 22.40 -17.32 -5.45
CA ASP A 535 23.00 -18.06 -6.57
C ASP A 535 21.96 -18.31 -7.68
N TRP A 536 21.29 -17.24 -8.11
CA TRP A 536 20.30 -17.20 -9.19
C TRP A 536 20.57 -15.98 -10.07
N ASP A 537 20.08 -16.03 -11.31
CA ASP A 537 20.27 -14.95 -12.29
C ASP A 537 19.19 -13.84 -12.17
N GLU A 538 18.12 -14.09 -11.40
CA GLU A 538 17.00 -13.17 -11.24
C GLU A 538 16.61 -13.02 -9.76
N LEU A 539 16.04 -11.86 -9.42
CA LEU A 539 15.46 -11.61 -8.10
C LEU A 539 14.27 -12.55 -7.85
N VAL A 540 14.37 -13.41 -6.84
CA VAL A 540 13.29 -14.30 -6.38
C VAL A 540 12.09 -13.53 -5.84
N CYS A 541 10.98 -14.22 -5.59
CA CYS A 541 9.75 -13.59 -5.11
C CYS A 541 10.01 -12.71 -3.89
N PHE A 542 9.73 -11.42 -4.08
CA PHE A 542 10.06 -10.35 -3.15
C PHE A 542 8.83 -9.48 -2.91
N GLY A 543 8.36 -9.48 -1.66
CA GLY A 543 7.23 -8.69 -1.18
C GLY A 543 7.69 -7.49 -0.32
N PRO A 544 6.96 -6.38 -0.34
CA PRO A 544 7.11 -5.25 0.57
C PRO A 544 6.14 -5.32 1.76
#